data_AF-A0A7K3LFT6-F1
#
_entry.id   AF-A0A7K3LFT6-F1
#
_cell.length_a   1.000
_cell.length_b   1.000
_cell.length_c   1.000
_cell.angle_alpha   90.00
_cell.angle_beta   90.00
_cell.angle_gamma   90.00
#
_symmetry.space_group_name_H-M   'P 1'
#
loop_
_entity.id
_entity.type
_entity.pdbx_description
1 polymer ?
#
loop_
_entity_poly.entity_id
_entity_poly.type
_entity_poly.pdbx_seq_one_letter_code
_entity_poly.pdbx_strand_id
1 'polypeptide(L)'
;MSEPEPSAQPAPLFFECGASWYWVLFGPVAAGLLMLIQNSGGYGFQPVIPLVLMAMVSAMLAIQVKAARIHTSVELTATTLRQGTETLRLADIVMIYPEPKRATGWGKPPPEKWQAARALGELSGVPRRRTGIGLRLVGRRTVQAWARDHRRLRGALAELIPEAVPPGDLVEPDHDDDAEESAW
;
A
#
# COMPACT_ATOMS: atom_id res chain seq x y z
N MET A 1 26.27 14.03 -31.92
CA MET A 1 26.04 12.91 -30.99
C MET A 1 25.04 13.44 -29.99
N SER A 2 23.74 13.19 -30.22
CA SER A 2 22.69 13.74 -29.37
C SER A 2 22.58 12.90 -28.12
N GLU A 3 22.78 13.50 -26.95
CA GLU A 3 22.46 12.89 -25.66
C GLU A 3 21.00 12.41 -25.67
N PRO A 4 20.68 11.23 -25.10
CA PRO A 4 19.29 10.83 -24.91
C PRO A 4 18.65 11.78 -23.88
N GLU A 5 17.67 12.55 -24.33
CA GLU A 5 16.73 13.28 -23.47
C GLU A 5 16.27 12.36 -22.32
N PRO A 6 16.37 12.80 -21.05
CA PRO A 6 15.87 12.01 -19.94
C PRO A 6 14.36 11.87 -20.14
N SER A 7 13.92 10.69 -20.58
CA SER A 7 12.51 10.35 -20.75
C SER A 7 11.75 10.77 -19.50
N ALA A 8 10.97 11.86 -19.62
CA ALA A 8 10.10 12.32 -18.56
C ALA A 8 9.14 11.17 -18.26
N GLN A 9 9.37 10.47 -17.14
CA GLN A 9 8.51 9.37 -16.74
C GLN A 9 7.08 9.92 -16.66
N PRO A 10 6.11 9.28 -17.33
CA PRO A 10 4.72 9.72 -17.30
C PRO A 10 4.29 9.91 -15.86
N ALA A 11 3.64 11.05 -15.56
CA ALA A 11 3.17 11.33 -14.21
C ALA A 11 2.31 10.15 -13.70
N PRO A 12 2.55 9.64 -12.48
CA PRO A 12 1.80 8.50 -11.98
C PRO A 12 0.31 8.85 -11.87
N LEU A 13 -0.56 7.98 -12.39
CA LEU A 13 -2.01 8.17 -12.35
C LEU A 13 -2.54 8.15 -10.91
N PHE A 14 -1.85 7.44 -10.02
CA PHE A 14 -2.14 7.41 -8.59
C PHE A 14 -0.86 7.29 -7.78
N PHE A 15 -0.75 8.09 -6.71
CA PHE A 15 0.40 8.07 -5.82
C PHE A 15 0.01 8.30 -4.36
N GLU A 16 0.49 7.45 -3.47
CA GLU A 16 0.38 7.58 -2.02
C GLU A 16 1.76 7.50 -1.37
N CYS A 17 2.16 8.54 -0.63
CA CYS A 17 3.48 8.62 0.02
C CYS A 17 3.69 7.66 1.21
N GLY A 18 2.68 6.98 1.73
CA GLY A 18 2.78 6.16 2.95
C GLY A 18 2.79 6.95 4.27
N ALA A 19 3.77 7.85 4.47
CA ALA A 19 3.90 8.72 5.66
C ALA A 19 4.37 10.15 5.31
N SER A 20 4.05 11.12 6.18
CA SER A 20 4.47 12.53 5.98
C SER A 20 5.76 12.86 6.71
N TRP A 21 6.62 13.66 6.09
CA TRP A 21 7.82 14.21 6.75
C TRP A 21 7.49 15.23 7.84
N TYR A 22 6.26 15.77 7.89
CA TYR A 22 5.84 16.68 8.96
C TYR A 22 5.96 16.08 10.36
N TRP A 23 5.90 14.75 10.50
CA TRP A 23 6.12 14.10 11.80
C TRP A 23 7.52 14.37 12.37
N VAL A 24 8.53 14.64 11.53
CA VAL A 24 9.88 14.96 12.02
C VAL A 24 9.92 16.30 12.76
N LEU A 25 8.96 17.21 12.50
CA LEU A 25 8.86 18.50 13.19
C LEU A 25 8.56 18.37 14.69
N PHE A 26 8.12 17.20 15.17
CA PHE A 26 7.98 16.98 16.61
C PHE A 26 9.30 17.14 17.38
N GLY A 27 10.44 16.85 16.76
CA GLY A 27 11.75 17.09 17.39
C GLY A 27 12.01 18.58 17.65
N PRO A 28 11.98 19.46 16.64
CA PRO A 28 12.09 20.90 16.82
C PRO A 28 11.02 21.49 17.76
N VAL A 29 9.78 21.01 17.69
CA VAL A 29 8.70 21.46 18.59
C VAL A 29 9.02 21.09 20.05
N ALA A 30 9.45 19.85 20.33
CA ALA A 30 9.81 19.41 21.67
C ALA A 30 11.03 20.19 22.21
N ALA A 31 12.03 20.43 21.36
CA ALA A 31 13.21 21.21 21.70
C ALA A 31 12.86 22.67 22.01
N GLY A 32 11.99 23.29 21.20
CA GLY A 32 11.48 24.65 21.44
C GLY A 32 10.72 24.74 22.76
N LEU A 33 9.87 23.76 23.07
CA LEU A 33 9.15 23.70 24.34
C LEU A 33 10.10 23.58 25.53
N LEU A 34 11.12 22.71 25.44
CA LEU A 34 12.14 22.58 26.48
C LEU A 34 12.95 23.88 26.65
N MET A 35 13.25 24.58 25.55
CA MET A 35 13.94 25.86 25.60
C MET A 35 13.12 26.93 26.35
N LEU A 36 11.81 27.00 26.08
CA LEU A 36 10.89 27.90 26.79
C LEU A 36 10.85 27.59 28.28
N ILE A 37 10.83 26.31 28.66
CA ILE A 37 10.83 25.87 30.06
C ILE A 37 12.13 26.26 30.75
N GLN A 38 13.30 26.01 30.14
CA GLN A 38 14.60 26.37 30.72
C GLN A 38 14.71 27.88 30.98
N ASN A 39 14.27 28.69 30.02
CA ASN A 39 14.29 30.15 30.14
C ASN A 39 13.34 30.62 31.25
N SER A 40 12.15 30.02 31.35
CA SER A 40 11.16 30.37 32.38
C SER A 40 11.55 29.89 33.78
N GLY A 41 12.31 28.79 33.88
CA GLY A 41 12.78 28.21 35.13
C GLY A 41 14.09 28.80 35.67
N GLY A 42 14.62 29.87 35.05
CA GLY A 42 15.82 30.56 35.51
C GLY A 42 17.16 29.89 35.14
N TYR A 43 17.15 28.85 34.30
CA TYR A 43 18.37 28.19 33.81
C TYR A 43 19.11 29.02 32.74
N GLY A 44 18.49 30.09 32.23
CA GLY A 44 19.03 30.93 31.17
C GLY A 44 19.03 30.26 29.79
N PHE A 45 19.79 30.83 28.85
CA PHE A 45 19.88 30.32 27.48
C PHE A 45 20.86 29.14 27.40
N GLN A 46 20.34 27.91 27.50
CA GLN A 46 21.12 26.67 27.41
C GLN A 46 20.66 25.83 26.21
N PRO A 47 21.24 26.03 25.01
CA PRO A 47 20.75 25.38 23.79
C PRO A 47 21.19 23.91 23.65
N VAL A 48 22.23 23.48 24.36
CA VAL A 48 22.84 22.16 24.17
C VAL A 48 21.84 21.03 24.42
N ILE A 49 21.14 21.05 25.56
CA ILE A 49 20.16 20.00 25.93
C ILE A 49 18.99 19.94 24.92
N PRO A 50 18.28 21.04 24.60
CA PRO A 50 17.22 21.00 23.60
C PRO A 50 17.71 20.63 22.19
N LEU A 51 18.94 21.00 21.79
CA LEU A 51 19.50 20.55 20.52
C LEU A 51 19.74 19.04 20.48
N VAL A 52 20.24 18.44 21.56
CA VAL A 52 20.41 16.98 21.65
C VAL A 52 19.05 16.28 21.61
N LEU A 53 18.05 16.79 22.34
CA LEU A 53 16.68 16.28 22.29
C LEU A 53 16.10 16.37 20.87
N MET A 54 16.27 17.53 20.21
CA MET A 54 15.83 17.76 18.84
C MET A 54 16.41 16.69 17.92
N ALA A 55 17.73 16.52 17.94
CA ALA A 55 18.45 15.59 17.08
C ALA A 55 17.97 14.15 17.30
N MET A 56 17.87 13.72 18.56
CA MET A 56 17.45 12.35 18.90
C MET A 56 16.02 12.05 18.45
N VAL A 57 15.06 12.92 18.78
CA VAL A 57 13.65 12.73 18.41
C VAL A 57 13.46 12.81 16.90
N SER A 58 14.06 13.81 16.25
CA SER A 58 13.95 13.99 14.80
C SER A 58 14.55 12.82 14.03
N ALA A 59 15.74 12.35 14.43
CA ALA A 59 16.42 11.24 13.77
C ALA A 59 15.60 9.95 13.87
N MET A 60 15.07 9.64 15.07
CA MET A 60 14.24 8.46 15.27
C MET A 60 12.95 8.52 14.44
N LEU A 61 12.27 9.67 14.41
CA LEU A 61 11.05 9.84 13.59
C LEU A 61 11.36 9.82 12.09
N ALA A 62 12.49 10.37 11.66
CA ALA A 62 12.93 10.34 10.27
C ALA A 62 13.12 8.90 9.76
N ILE A 63 13.73 8.03 10.57
CA ILE A 63 13.91 6.60 10.24
C ILE A 63 12.53 5.92 10.09
N GLN A 64 11.63 6.14 11.04
CA GLN A 64 10.28 5.55 10.99
C GLN A 64 9.47 6.04 9.79
N VAL A 65 9.51 7.36 9.51
CA VAL A 65 8.83 7.94 8.34
C VAL A 65 9.42 7.35 7.06
N LYS A 66 10.75 7.28 6.94
CA LYS A 66 11.40 6.69 5.76
C LYS A 66 10.99 5.23 5.56
N ALA A 67 11.02 4.42 6.61
CA ALA A 67 10.57 3.03 6.54
C ALA A 67 9.10 2.93 6.08
N ALA A 68 8.21 3.73 6.68
CA ALA A 68 6.81 3.78 6.28
C ALA A 68 6.65 4.24 4.82
N ARG A 69 7.44 5.22 4.35
CA ARG A 69 7.41 5.64 2.95
C ARG A 69 7.87 4.53 2.00
N ILE A 70 8.90 3.77 2.35
CA ILE A 70 9.43 2.69 1.50
C ILE A 70 8.47 1.51 1.44
N HIS A 71 7.89 1.09 2.57
CA HIS A 71 7.06 -0.11 2.63
C HIS A 71 5.58 0.15 2.42
N THR A 72 5.11 1.38 2.63
CA THR A 72 3.68 1.73 2.52
C THR A 72 3.38 2.78 1.45
N SER A 73 4.30 2.98 0.49
CA SER A 73 4.02 3.78 -0.72
C SER A 73 3.22 2.98 -1.74
N VAL A 74 2.35 3.65 -2.48
CA VAL A 74 1.64 3.08 -3.62
C VAL A 74 1.86 4.00 -4.81
N GLU A 75 2.17 3.43 -5.95
CA GLU A 75 2.29 4.14 -7.20
C GLU A 75 1.68 3.32 -8.33
N LEU A 76 0.77 3.93 -9.08
CA LEU A 76 0.19 3.37 -10.28
C LEU A 76 0.61 4.23 -11.46
N THR A 77 1.26 3.61 -12.43
CA THR A 77 1.55 4.18 -13.74
C THR A 77 0.66 3.52 -14.79
N ALA A 78 0.79 3.92 -16.05
CA ALA A 78 0.04 3.32 -17.14
C ALA A 78 0.36 1.83 -17.35
N THR A 79 1.50 1.33 -16.85
CA THR A 79 1.99 -0.03 -17.12
C THR A 79 2.35 -0.82 -15.87
N THR A 80 2.57 -0.16 -14.72
CA THR A 80 2.99 -0.82 -13.48
C THR A 80 2.23 -0.33 -12.25
N LEU A 81 2.02 -1.24 -11.31
CA LEU A 81 1.54 -0.98 -9.96
C LEU A 81 2.69 -1.32 -8.99
N ARG A 82 3.26 -0.31 -8.35
CA ARG A 82 4.24 -0.46 -7.28
C ARG A 82 3.57 -0.31 -5.92
N GLN A 83 3.79 -1.28 -5.05
CA GLN A 83 3.29 -1.29 -3.67
C GLN A 83 4.44 -1.62 -2.73
N GLY A 84 4.78 -0.66 -1.86
CA GLY A 84 5.96 -0.75 -1.01
C GLY A 84 7.22 -1.04 -1.84
N THR A 85 7.80 -2.21 -1.62
CA THR A 85 9.02 -2.69 -2.30
C THR A 85 8.76 -3.60 -3.50
N GLU A 86 7.49 -3.93 -3.80
CA GLU A 86 7.12 -4.85 -4.89
C GLU A 86 6.52 -4.07 -6.06
N THR A 87 6.91 -4.41 -7.29
CA THR A 87 6.35 -3.82 -8.52
C THR A 87 5.74 -4.91 -9.39
N LEU A 88 4.49 -4.71 -9.77
CA LEU A 88 3.70 -5.62 -10.58
C LEU A 88 3.36 -4.95 -11.91
N ARG A 89 3.47 -5.67 -13.03
CA ARG A 89 3.03 -5.14 -14.34
C ARG A 89 1.53 -5.27 -14.48
N LEU A 90 0.88 -4.25 -15.04
CA LEU A 90 -0.56 -4.26 -15.28
C LEU A 90 -0.96 -5.36 -16.26
N ALA A 91 -0.10 -5.69 -17.23
CA ALA A 91 -0.34 -6.76 -18.19
C ALA A 91 -0.42 -8.16 -17.54
N ASP A 92 0.16 -8.32 -16.34
CA ASP A 92 0.11 -9.57 -15.59
C ASP A 92 -1.20 -9.67 -14.76
N ILE A 93 -2.02 -8.62 -14.70
CA ILE A 93 -3.29 -8.58 -13.97
C ILE A 93 -4.42 -8.95 -14.92
N VAL A 94 -5.10 -10.06 -14.62
CA VAL A 94 -6.21 -10.59 -15.43
C VAL A 94 -7.56 -10.12 -14.91
N MET A 95 -7.68 -9.88 -13.61
CA MET A 95 -8.96 -9.53 -12.99
C MET A 95 -8.77 -8.74 -11.70
N ILE A 96 -9.72 -7.84 -11.44
CA ILE A 96 -9.88 -7.16 -10.17
C ILE A 96 -11.11 -7.75 -9.46
N TYR A 97 -10.95 -8.28 -8.25
CA TYR A 97 -12.07 -8.78 -7.44
C TYR A 97 -12.95 -7.62 -6.95
N PRO A 98 -14.28 -7.78 -6.86
CA PRO A 98 -15.17 -6.71 -6.42
C PRO A 98 -14.86 -6.21 -5.00
N GLU A 99 -15.42 -5.06 -4.64
CA GLU A 99 -15.35 -4.61 -3.23
C GLU A 99 -16.08 -5.62 -2.33
N PRO A 100 -15.52 -5.93 -1.15
CA PRO A 100 -16.16 -6.85 -0.25
C PRO A 100 -17.52 -6.32 0.16
N LYS A 101 -18.53 -7.18 0.08
CA LYS A 101 -19.91 -6.80 0.40
C LYS A 101 -19.96 -6.19 1.79
N ARG A 102 -20.55 -5.00 1.89
CA ARG A 102 -20.79 -4.36 3.18
C ARG A 102 -21.85 -5.15 3.92
N ALA A 103 -21.71 -5.31 5.24
CA ALA A 103 -22.73 -5.93 6.07
C ALA A 103 -24.07 -5.20 5.90
N THR A 104 -25.04 -5.81 5.23
CA THR A 104 -26.42 -5.30 5.10
C THR A 104 -27.30 -5.71 6.29
N GLY A 105 -26.71 -5.84 7.48
CA GLY A 105 -27.42 -6.25 8.70
C GLY A 105 -26.49 -6.39 9.91
N TRP A 106 -26.98 -7.04 10.96
CA TRP A 106 -26.19 -7.38 12.15
C TRP A 106 -25.30 -8.59 11.89
N GLY A 107 -24.01 -8.34 11.64
CA GLY A 107 -23.01 -9.38 11.45
C GLY A 107 -21.91 -8.96 10.49
N LYS A 108 -20.68 -9.47 10.67
CA LYS A 108 -19.63 -9.30 9.65
C LYS A 108 -19.87 -10.35 8.57
N PRO A 109 -19.98 -9.97 7.29
CA PRO A 109 -20.03 -10.93 6.21
C PRO A 109 -18.76 -11.79 6.24
N PRO A 110 -18.85 -13.07 5.83
CA PRO A 110 -17.68 -13.92 5.75
C PRO A 110 -16.64 -13.28 4.81
N PRO A 111 -15.35 -13.31 5.18
CA PRO A 111 -14.31 -12.75 4.34
C PRO A 111 -14.26 -13.49 3.00
N GLU A 112 -14.06 -12.75 1.92
CA GLU A 112 -13.91 -13.35 0.59
C GLU A 112 -12.55 -14.07 0.49
N LYS A 113 -12.46 -15.14 -0.31
CA LYS A 113 -11.23 -15.96 -0.41
C LYS A 113 -9.98 -15.14 -0.75
N TRP A 114 -10.10 -14.11 -1.59
CA TRP A 114 -8.97 -13.24 -1.96
C TRP A 114 -8.45 -12.38 -0.79
N GLN A 115 -9.25 -12.15 0.26
CA GLN A 115 -8.82 -11.38 1.44
C GLN A 115 -7.82 -12.13 2.31
N ALA A 116 -7.68 -13.43 2.11
CA ALA A 116 -6.65 -14.25 2.74
C ALA A 116 -5.37 -14.35 1.89
N ALA A 117 -5.36 -13.82 0.67
CA ALA A 117 -4.20 -13.89 -0.21
C ALA A 117 -3.03 -13.00 0.27
N ARG A 118 -1.82 -13.22 -0.25
CA ARG A 118 -0.65 -12.42 0.11
C ARG A 118 -0.84 -10.95 -0.29
N ALA A 119 -0.53 -10.02 0.61
CA ALA A 119 -0.48 -8.60 0.29
C ALA A 119 0.79 -8.25 -0.50
N LEU A 120 0.66 -7.41 -1.53
CA LEU A 120 1.79 -6.90 -2.30
C LEU A 120 2.70 -6.04 -1.42
N GLY A 121 4.00 -6.03 -1.72
CA GLY A 121 5.01 -5.26 -0.99
C GLY A 121 5.78 -6.07 0.05
N GLU A 122 5.87 -7.39 -0.13
CA GLU A 122 6.56 -8.30 0.81
C GLU A 122 5.97 -8.31 2.23
N LEU A 123 4.67 -8.01 2.36
CA LEU A 123 3.99 -7.92 3.65
C LEU A 123 3.23 -9.20 3.99
N SER A 124 3.16 -9.53 5.28
CA SER A 124 2.33 -10.63 5.79
C SER A 124 0.82 -10.35 5.67
N GLY A 125 0.44 -9.09 5.41
CA GLY A 125 -0.95 -8.67 5.23
C GLY A 125 -1.07 -7.19 4.89
N VAL A 126 -2.31 -6.72 4.76
CA VAL A 126 -2.61 -5.33 4.40
C VAL A 126 -2.17 -4.37 5.53
N PRO A 127 -1.43 -3.28 5.23
CA PRO A 127 -1.04 -2.28 6.22
C PRO A 127 -2.23 -1.70 7.00
N ARG A 128 -2.02 -1.37 8.28
CA ARG A 128 -3.07 -0.75 9.12
C ARG A 128 -3.66 0.51 8.46
N ARG A 129 -4.98 0.69 8.55
CA ARG A 129 -5.75 1.80 7.95
C ARG A 129 -5.77 1.83 6.41
N ARG A 130 -5.36 0.74 5.75
CA ARG A 130 -5.48 0.58 4.29
C ARG A 130 -6.46 -0.54 4.02
N THR A 131 -7.09 -0.49 2.86
CA THR A 131 -8.06 -1.50 2.44
C THR A 131 -7.44 -2.33 1.33
N GLY A 132 -7.58 -3.65 1.44
CA GLY A 132 -7.14 -4.60 0.42
C GLY A 132 -8.04 -4.58 -0.81
N ILE A 133 -7.44 -4.81 -1.97
CA ILE A 133 -8.06 -4.96 -3.28
C ILE A 133 -7.53 -6.28 -3.84
N GLY A 134 -8.40 -7.27 -4.02
CA GLY A 134 -8.00 -8.52 -4.62
C GLY A 134 -7.67 -8.33 -6.10
N LEU A 135 -6.50 -8.81 -6.51
CA LEU A 135 -6.07 -8.89 -7.89
C LEU A 135 -5.78 -10.34 -8.23
N ARG A 136 -6.24 -10.80 -9.39
CA ARG A 136 -5.86 -12.09 -9.95
C ARG A 136 -4.85 -11.87 -11.06
N LEU A 137 -3.75 -12.59 -10.96
CA LEU A 137 -2.64 -12.55 -11.91
C LEU A 137 -2.77 -13.68 -12.93
N VAL A 138 -2.00 -13.56 -14.01
CA VAL A 138 -1.75 -14.65 -14.95
C VAL A 138 -1.25 -15.88 -14.17
N GLY A 139 -1.72 -17.08 -14.55
CA GLY A 139 -1.40 -18.33 -13.85
C GLY A 139 -2.22 -18.60 -12.57
N ARG A 140 -3.44 -18.05 -12.48
CA ARG A 140 -4.42 -18.26 -11.38
C ARG A 140 -3.93 -17.82 -9.99
N ARG A 141 -2.83 -17.07 -9.88
CA ARG A 141 -2.33 -16.56 -8.60
C ARG A 141 -3.16 -15.35 -8.14
N THR A 142 -3.52 -15.31 -6.87
CA THR A 142 -4.24 -14.16 -6.27
C THR A 142 -3.33 -13.41 -5.32
N VAL A 143 -3.36 -12.08 -5.41
CA VAL A 143 -2.64 -11.16 -4.52
C VAL A 143 -3.58 -10.07 -4.03
N GLN A 144 -3.23 -9.42 -2.92
CA GLN A 144 -3.93 -8.25 -2.42
C GLN A 144 -3.11 -7.00 -2.68
N ALA A 145 -3.58 -6.16 -3.60
CA ALA A 145 -3.17 -4.77 -3.61
C ALA A 145 -3.79 -4.04 -2.41
N TRP A 146 -3.24 -2.89 -2.03
CA TRP A 146 -3.80 -2.06 -0.97
C TRP A 146 -3.61 -0.57 -1.22
N ALA A 147 -4.51 0.25 -0.72
CA ALA A 147 -4.38 1.70 -0.71
C ALA A 147 -5.17 2.29 0.45
N ARG A 148 -4.86 3.54 0.82
CA ARG A 148 -5.70 4.31 1.75
C ARG A 148 -7.00 4.72 1.05
N ASP A 149 -6.91 5.20 -0.19
CA ASP A 149 -8.05 5.44 -1.07
C ASP A 149 -8.23 4.28 -2.06
N HIS A 150 -8.77 3.16 -1.56
CA HIS A 150 -8.96 1.96 -2.36
C HIS A 150 -9.93 2.16 -3.53
N ARG A 151 -10.87 3.10 -3.41
CA ARG A 151 -11.87 3.37 -4.46
C ARG A 151 -11.22 4.05 -5.65
N ARG A 152 -10.40 5.06 -5.40
CA ARG A 152 -9.65 5.75 -6.46
C ARG A 152 -8.64 4.82 -7.13
N LEU A 153 -7.91 4.02 -6.35
CA LEU A 153 -6.99 3.03 -6.93
C LEU A 153 -7.74 2.00 -7.79
N ARG A 154 -8.87 1.49 -7.31
CA ARG A 154 -9.70 0.54 -8.07
C ARG A 154 -10.23 1.14 -9.38
N GLY A 155 -10.72 2.38 -9.34
CA GLY A 155 -11.19 3.09 -10.54
C GLY A 155 -10.08 3.22 -11.58
N ALA A 156 -8.91 3.70 -11.16
CA ALA A 156 -7.75 3.84 -12.05
C ALA A 156 -7.26 2.49 -12.61
N LEU A 157 -7.29 1.42 -11.81
CA LEU A 157 -6.98 0.07 -12.29
C LEU A 157 -8.01 -0.46 -13.30
N ALA A 158 -9.29 -0.20 -13.06
CA ALA A 158 -10.36 -0.64 -13.96
C ALA A 158 -10.32 0.08 -15.32
N GLU A 159 -9.89 1.34 -15.37
CA GLU A 159 -9.69 2.07 -16.63
C GLU A 159 -8.52 1.52 -17.46
N LEU A 160 -7.51 0.93 -16.82
CA LEU A 160 -6.29 0.48 -17.47
C LEU A 160 -6.27 -1.02 -17.81
N ILE A 161 -7.17 -1.82 -17.23
CA ILE A 161 -7.24 -3.27 -17.45
C ILE A 161 -8.38 -3.55 -18.44
N PRO A 162 -8.08 -3.90 -19.71
CA PRO A 162 -9.06 -3.86 -20.80
C PRO A 162 -10.25 -4.82 -20.74
N GLU A 163 -10.28 -5.81 -19.84
CA GLU A 163 -11.44 -6.70 -19.73
C GLU A 163 -11.47 -7.32 -18.33
N ALA A 164 -12.27 -6.73 -17.43
CA ALA A 164 -12.57 -7.38 -16.16
C ALA A 164 -13.47 -8.59 -16.43
N VAL A 165 -12.86 -9.75 -16.71
CA VAL A 165 -13.59 -11.01 -16.95
C VAL A 165 -14.58 -11.23 -15.80
N PRO A 166 -15.90 -11.31 -16.07
CA PRO A 166 -16.91 -11.49 -15.04
C PRO A 166 -16.63 -12.75 -14.21
N PRO A 167 -17.01 -12.77 -12.92
CA PRO A 167 -16.75 -13.88 -12.01
C PRO A 167 -17.38 -15.23 -12.41
N GLY A 168 -18.12 -15.29 -13.53
CA GLY A 168 -18.79 -16.50 -14.04
C GLY A 168 -17.97 -17.30 -15.06
N ASP A 169 -17.13 -16.68 -15.88
CA ASP A 169 -16.57 -17.34 -17.08
C ASP A 169 -15.33 -18.20 -16.82
N LEU A 170 -14.91 -18.34 -15.57
CA LEU A 170 -13.77 -19.18 -15.16
C LEU A 170 -14.13 -20.14 -14.03
N VAL A 171 -15.44 -20.30 -13.80
CA VAL A 171 -16.04 -21.37 -12.99
C VAL A 171 -16.65 -22.39 -13.97
N GLU A 172 -15.90 -22.83 -14.97
CA GLU A 172 -16.07 -24.23 -15.36
C GLU A 172 -15.27 -25.03 -14.34
N PRO A 173 -15.93 -25.77 -13.43
CA PRO A 173 -15.24 -26.85 -12.76
C PRO A 173 -14.75 -27.79 -13.85
N ASP A 174 -13.44 -28.08 -13.82
CA ASP A 174 -12.94 -29.30 -14.46
C ASP A 174 -13.83 -30.43 -13.94
N HIS A 175 -14.56 -31.08 -14.85
CA HIS A 175 -15.28 -32.29 -14.50
C HIS A 175 -14.18 -33.31 -14.24
N ASP A 176 -13.86 -33.54 -12.97
CA ASP A 176 -13.05 -34.68 -12.55
C ASP A 176 -13.82 -35.94 -12.98
N ASP A 177 -13.58 -36.40 -14.21
CA ASP A 177 -14.03 -37.65 -14.81
C ASP A 177 -13.29 -38.87 -14.20
N ASP A 178 -13.06 -38.86 -12.89
CA ASP A 178 -12.46 -39.97 -12.14
C ASP A 178 -13.54 -40.77 -11.36
N ALA A 179 -14.73 -40.90 -11.96
CA ALA A 179 -15.86 -41.63 -11.40
C ALA A 179 -16.18 -42.93 -12.13
N GLU A 180 -15.24 -43.60 -12.80
CA GLU A 180 -15.46 -44.96 -13.33
C GLU A 180 -14.18 -45.81 -13.38
N GLU A 181 -13.60 -46.24 -12.24
CA GLU A 181 -12.87 -47.54 -12.22
C GLU A 181 -12.55 -48.05 -10.81
N SER A 182 -13.56 -48.45 -10.02
CA SER A 182 -13.35 -49.47 -8.97
C SER A 182 -14.69 -49.99 -8.45
N ALA A 183 -15.39 -50.71 -9.31
CA ALA A 183 -16.49 -51.58 -8.91
C ALA A 183 -16.55 -52.79 -9.84
N TRP A 184 -15.50 -53.64 -9.80
CA TRP A 184 -15.54 -55.07 -10.13
C TRP A 184 -14.44 -55.80 -9.36
#